data_AF-A0A8D8XJT4-F1
#
_entry.id   AF-A0A8D8XJT4-F1
#
_cell.length_a   1.000
_cell.length_b   1.000
_cell.length_c   1.000
_cell.angle_alpha   90.00
_cell.angle_beta   90.00
_cell.angle_gamma   90.00
#
_symmetry.space_group_name_H-M   'P 1'
#
loop_
_entity.id
_entity.type
_entity.pdbx_description
1 polymer ?
#
loop_
_entity_poly.entity_id
_entity_poly.type
_entity_poly.pdbx_seq_one_letter_code
_entity_poly.pdbx_strand_id
1 'polypeptide(L)'
;VLNCGDSMEGCSLKASRIPPISAINKSAKSFSSKKTKPIDSGRLYVALPLDVTSESNSVNHTKAISAGLNALKLMGIDGVELPIWWGVVEKEAGDYDWSAYLQLIESIHKMGLKIHVSFHFNACEEANISLPEFVTRIGESNPDIFFTDRAGLQYKDCLSLSVDDL
;
A
#
# COMPACT_ATOMS: atom_id res chain seq x y z
N VAL A 1 -32.55 25.26 38.36
CA VAL A 1 -32.42 24.78 39.76
C VAL A 1 -31.06 24.11 39.86
N LEU A 2 -30.15 24.80 40.54
CA LEU A 2 -28.77 24.39 40.79
C LEU A 2 -28.70 23.56 42.09
N ASN A 3 -27.57 22.87 42.21
CA ASN A 3 -26.94 22.25 43.39
C ASN A 3 -27.23 20.78 43.69
N CYS A 4 -26.16 20.00 43.58
CA CYS A 4 -25.53 19.17 44.63
C CYS A 4 -24.22 18.66 43.99
N GLY A 5 -23.03 18.68 44.58
CA GLY A 5 -22.50 19.03 45.89
C GLY A 5 -21.06 18.49 45.89
N ASP A 6 -20.10 19.29 46.39
CA ASP A 6 -18.69 18.93 46.56
C ASP A 6 -18.52 17.75 47.53
N SER A 7 -17.58 16.84 47.22
CA SER A 7 -16.71 16.24 48.22
C SER A 7 -15.46 15.65 47.58
N MET A 8 -14.32 16.33 47.79
CA MET A 8 -12.99 15.78 47.59
C MET A 8 -12.64 14.83 48.74
N GLU A 9 -12.33 13.57 48.43
CA GLU A 9 -11.50 12.73 49.30
C GLU A 9 -10.35 12.14 48.48
N GLY A 10 -9.14 12.38 48.98
CA GLY A 10 -7.88 11.96 48.36
C GLY A 10 -7.67 10.45 48.46
N CYS A 11 -7.19 9.85 47.36
CA CYS A 11 -6.72 8.48 47.35
C CYS A 11 -5.17 8.48 47.40
N SER A 12 -4.62 8.15 48.57
CA SER A 12 -3.17 7.97 48.77
C SER A 12 -2.72 6.64 48.15
N LEU A 13 -1.81 6.70 47.17
CA LEU A 13 -1.20 5.54 46.55
C LEU A 13 -0.12 4.96 47.48
N LYS A 14 -0.39 3.80 48.11
CA LYS A 14 0.65 3.00 48.79
C LYS A 14 1.35 2.10 47.77
N ALA A 15 2.67 2.27 47.64
CA ALA A 15 3.51 1.40 46.83
C ALA A 15 3.56 -0.02 47.44
N SER A 16 3.12 -1.03 46.68
CA SER A 16 3.27 -2.44 47.03
C SER A 16 4.60 -2.96 46.50
N ARG A 17 5.43 -3.56 47.37
CA ARG A 17 6.70 -4.20 46.97
C ARG A 17 6.42 -5.46 46.15
N ILE A 18 7.00 -5.54 44.97
CA ILE A 18 7.01 -6.74 44.13
C ILE A 18 8.06 -7.71 44.70
N PRO A 19 7.73 -8.99 44.99
CA PRO A 19 8.71 -9.99 45.43
C PRO A 19 9.59 -10.46 44.25
N PRO A 20 10.82 -10.94 44.52
CA PRO A 20 11.77 -11.33 43.48
C PRO A 20 11.31 -12.55 42.65
N ILE A 21 11.75 -12.55 41.39
CA ILE A 21 11.34 -13.43 40.26
C ILE A 21 11.58 -14.94 40.49
N SER A 22 12.22 -15.36 41.58
CA SER A 22 12.60 -16.76 41.82
C SER A 22 11.45 -17.71 42.24
N ALA A 23 10.22 -17.22 42.43
CA ALA A 23 9.09 -18.01 42.93
C ALA A 23 8.08 -18.51 41.87
N ILE A 24 8.22 -18.15 40.59
CA ILE A 24 7.20 -18.46 39.56
C ILE A 24 7.40 -19.85 38.91
N ASN A 25 8.55 -20.49 39.08
CA ASN A 25 8.90 -21.72 38.32
C ASN A 25 8.40 -23.05 38.92
N LYS A 26 7.30 -23.08 39.69
CA LYS A 26 6.74 -24.33 40.21
C LYS A 26 5.22 -24.38 40.08
N SER A 27 4.75 -24.74 38.89
CA SER A 27 3.48 -25.42 38.57
C SER A 27 2.75 -24.80 37.38
N ALA A 28 3.10 -25.24 36.18
CA ALA A 28 2.16 -25.20 35.05
C ALA A 28 2.34 -26.49 34.22
N LYS A 29 1.33 -27.35 34.32
CA LYS A 29 1.19 -28.64 33.63
C LYS A 29 1.32 -28.47 32.12
N SER A 30 1.94 -29.45 31.45
CA SER A 30 2.01 -29.51 30.00
C SER A 30 0.60 -29.62 29.42
N PHE A 31 0.11 -28.52 28.83
CA PHE A 31 -1.01 -28.58 27.91
C PHE A 31 -0.50 -29.19 26.61
N SER A 32 -0.89 -30.45 26.36
CA SER A 32 -0.79 -31.03 25.02
C SER A 32 -1.62 -30.15 24.08
N SER A 33 -0.92 -29.35 23.26
CA SER A 33 -1.52 -28.59 22.19
C SER A 33 -2.09 -29.59 21.18
N LYS A 34 -3.41 -29.76 21.19
CA LYS A 34 -4.12 -30.41 20.09
C LYS A 34 -3.74 -29.65 18.83
N LYS A 35 -3.03 -30.29 17.90
CA LYS A 35 -2.75 -29.75 16.57
C LYS A 35 -4.10 -29.56 15.88
N THR A 36 -4.63 -28.35 15.91
CA THR A 36 -5.64 -27.90 14.98
C THR A 36 -5.02 -27.99 13.59
N LYS A 37 -5.74 -28.63 12.65
CA LYS A 37 -5.34 -28.59 11.23
C LYS A 37 -5.20 -27.11 10.85
N PRO A 38 -4.16 -26.72 10.09
CA PRO A 38 -4.09 -25.35 9.60
C PRO A 38 -5.37 -25.12 8.81
N ILE A 39 -6.19 -24.19 9.29
CA ILE A 39 -7.22 -23.56 8.46
C ILE A 39 -6.44 -23.06 7.24
N ASP A 40 -6.94 -23.31 6.04
CA ASP A 40 -6.39 -22.71 4.83
C ASP A 40 -6.56 -21.20 4.97
N SER A 41 -5.60 -20.56 5.63
CA SER A 41 -5.62 -19.14 5.90
C SER A 41 -5.32 -18.49 4.56
N GLY A 42 -6.33 -17.83 3.99
CA GLY A 42 -6.18 -17.12 2.73
C GLY A 42 -4.95 -16.21 2.75
N ARG A 43 -4.33 -16.03 1.59
CA ARG A 43 -3.14 -15.19 1.48
C ARG A 43 -3.50 -13.73 1.69
N LEU A 44 -2.77 -13.04 2.56
CA LEU A 44 -2.97 -11.62 2.84
C LEU A 44 -1.92 -10.77 2.13
N TYR A 45 -2.40 -9.89 1.26
CA TYR A 45 -1.60 -8.88 0.57
C TYR A 45 -2.02 -7.48 1.01
N VAL A 46 -1.06 -6.57 1.11
CA VAL A 46 -1.30 -5.16 1.44
C VAL A 46 -0.84 -4.30 0.28
N ALA A 47 -1.73 -3.46 -0.24
CA ALA A 47 -1.39 -2.50 -1.28
C ALA A 47 -0.43 -1.43 -0.76
N LEU A 48 0.61 -1.16 -1.56
CA LEU A 48 1.45 0.01 -1.35
C LEU A 48 0.68 1.29 -1.69
N PRO A 49 1.10 2.44 -1.15
CA PRO A 49 0.52 3.73 -1.52
C PRO A 49 0.55 3.93 -3.04
N LEU A 50 -0.49 4.58 -3.59
CA LEU A 50 -0.59 4.84 -5.03
C LEU A 50 0.55 5.72 -5.55
N ASP A 51 1.05 6.62 -4.68
CA ASP A 51 2.16 7.53 -4.91
C ASP A 51 3.53 6.92 -4.57
N VAL A 52 3.67 5.59 -4.48
CA VAL A 52 4.95 4.90 -4.19
C VAL A 52 6.04 5.30 -5.20
N THR A 53 5.66 5.61 -6.43
CA THR A 53 6.49 6.19 -7.48
C THR A 53 5.94 7.54 -7.91
N SER A 54 6.83 8.49 -8.20
CA SER A 54 6.44 9.76 -8.83
C SER A 54 6.48 9.69 -10.36
N GLU A 55 5.83 10.65 -11.00
CA GLU A 55 5.90 10.90 -12.45
C GLU A 55 7.34 11.08 -12.97
N SER A 56 8.28 11.50 -12.11
CA SER A 56 9.70 11.61 -12.45
C SER A 56 10.46 10.28 -12.50
N ASN A 57 9.77 9.14 -12.34
CA ASN A 57 10.36 7.81 -12.19
C ASN A 57 11.33 7.71 -11.01
N SER A 58 10.87 8.16 -9.84
CA SER A 58 11.61 8.04 -8.58
C SER A 58 10.73 7.48 -7.48
N VAL A 59 11.34 6.79 -6.51
CA VAL A 59 10.63 6.16 -5.39
C VAL A 59 10.37 7.21 -4.31
N ASN A 60 9.10 7.49 -4.04
CA ASN A 60 8.71 8.41 -2.97
C ASN A 60 8.84 7.74 -1.61
N HIS A 61 8.97 8.53 -0.54
CA HIS A 61 8.85 8.06 0.85
C HIS A 61 9.67 6.79 1.21
N THR A 62 10.85 6.57 0.60
CA THR A 62 11.62 5.31 0.70
C THR A 62 11.83 4.82 2.14
N LYS A 63 12.10 5.74 3.07
CA LYS A 63 12.28 5.42 4.50
C LYS A 63 10.99 4.91 5.15
N ALA A 64 9.86 5.56 4.86
CA ALA A 64 8.57 5.17 5.41
C ALA A 64 8.09 3.84 4.82
N ILE A 65 8.26 3.64 3.50
CA ILE A 65 7.97 2.36 2.84
C ILE A 65 8.79 1.23 3.46
N SER A 66 10.10 1.43 3.63
CA SER A 66 10.97 0.42 4.24
C SER A 66 10.56 0.09 5.68
N ALA A 67 10.22 1.09 6.49
CA ALA A 67 9.70 0.87 7.84
C ALA A 67 8.36 0.11 7.83
N GLY A 68 7.44 0.49 6.94
CA GLY A 68 6.15 -0.17 6.76
C GLY A 68 6.28 -1.63 6.33
N LEU A 69 7.11 -1.92 5.33
CA LEU A 69 7.37 -3.28 4.85
C LEU A 69 7.96 -4.17 5.96
N ASN A 70 8.87 -3.64 6.79
CA ASN A 70 9.40 -4.37 7.93
C ASN A 70 8.31 -4.69 8.97
N ALA A 71 7.43 -3.73 9.28
CA ALA A 71 6.30 -3.96 10.18
C ALA A 71 5.34 -5.02 9.62
N LEU A 72 5.00 -4.93 8.33
CA LEU A 72 4.17 -5.90 7.63
C LEU A 72 4.78 -7.31 7.66
N LYS A 73 6.09 -7.42 7.48
CA LYS A 73 6.79 -8.70 7.58
C LYS A 73 6.67 -9.32 8.98
N LEU A 74 6.80 -8.51 10.03
CA LEU A 74 6.63 -8.96 11.42
C LEU A 74 5.19 -9.41 11.74
N MET A 75 4.20 -8.84 11.05
CA MET A 75 2.79 -9.24 11.16
C MET A 75 2.48 -10.55 10.42
N GLY A 76 3.42 -11.09 9.63
CA GLY A 76 3.26 -12.37 8.96
C GLY A 76 2.39 -12.34 7.71
N ILE A 77 2.28 -11.19 7.03
CA ILE A 77 1.58 -11.11 5.73
C ILE A 77 2.32 -11.89 4.63
N ASP A 78 1.62 -12.26 3.56
CA ASP A 78 2.20 -13.02 2.44
C ASP A 78 3.00 -12.14 1.47
N GLY A 79 2.55 -10.91 1.25
CA GLY A 79 3.13 -10.04 0.24
C GLY A 79 2.49 -8.66 0.17
N VAL A 80 2.94 -7.88 -0.82
CA VAL A 80 2.40 -6.55 -1.09
C VAL A 80 1.92 -6.46 -2.53
N GLU A 81 0.97 -5.56 -2.77
CA GLU A 81 0.55 -5.18 -4.10
C GLU A 81 1.27 -3.88 -4.50
N LEU A 82 1.92 -3.88 -5.66
CA LEU A 82 2.69 -2.78 -6.23
C LEU A 82 1.94 -2.21 -7.43
N PRO A 83 1.46 -0.95 -7.37
CA PRO A 83 0.94 -0.27 -8.55
C PRO A 83 2.08 0.06 -9.52
N ILE A 84 1.92 -0.34 -10.78
CA ILE A 84 2.79 0.04 -11.90
C ILE A 84 2.00 0.92 -12.85
N TRP A 85 2.48 2.13 -13.05
CA TRP A 85 1.85 3.15 -13.87
C TRP A 85 2.48 3.24 -15.25
N TRP A 86 1.67 3.17 -16.30
CA TRP A 86 2.12 3.34 -17.69
C TRP A 86 2.84 4.68 -17.90
N GLY A 87 2.23 5.79 -17.44
CA GLY A 87 2.80 7.14 -17.57
C GLY A 87 4.13 7.37 -16.84
N VAL A 88 4.50 6.49 -15.90
CA VAL A 88 5.82 6.54 -15.25
C VAL A 88 6.87 5.80 -16.05
N VAL A 89 6.51 4.62 -16.57
CA VAL A 89 7.46 3.70 -17.24
C VAL A 89 7.76 4.14 -18.67
N GLU A 90 6.74 4.58 -19.42
CA GLU A 90 6.87 4.87 -20.85
C GLU A 90 6.56 6.34 -21.11
N LYS A 91 7.52 7.23 -20.85
CA LYS A 91 7.32 8.68 -21.06
C LYS A 91 7.25 9.05 -22.53
N GLU A 92 8.07 8.39 -23.33
CA GLU A 92 8.13 8.51 -24.79
C GLU A 92 7.85 7.14 -25.41
N ALA A 93 7.20 7.13 -26.57
CA ALA A 93 6.70 5.91 -27.19
C ALA A 93 7.84 4.91 -27.47
N GLY A 94 7.74 3.71 -26.89
CA GLY A 94 8.74 2.65 -27.02
C GLY A 94 10.01 2.83 -26.16
N ASP A 95 10.10 3.89 -25.36
CA ASP A 95 11.20 4.11 -24.41
C ASP A 95 10.74 3.80 -22.97
N TYR A 96 11.19 2.66 -22.45
CA TYR A 96 10.76 2.14 -21.17
C TYR A 96 11.85 2.27 -20.09
N ASP A 97 11.56 3.01 -19.03
CA ASP A 97 12.42 3.12 -17.86
C ASP A 97 11.77 2.46 -16.62
N TRP A 98 12.25 1.28 -16.28
CA TRP A 98 11.78 0.50 -15.13
C TRP A 98 12.57 0.75 -13.84
N SER A 99 13.49 1.72 -13.82
CA SER A 99 14.50 1.86 -12.77
C SER A 99 13.92 2.04 -11.35
N ALA A 100 12.86 2.84 -11.16
CA ALA A 100 12.24 3.00 -9.84
C ALA A 100 11.54 1.73 -9.36
N TYR A 101 10.81 1.05 -10.26
CA TYR A 101 10.13 -0.20 -9.93
C TYR A 101 11.11 -1.33 -9.63
N LEU A 102 12.22 -1.43 -10.37
CA LEU A 102 13.27 -2.41 -10.08
C LEU A 102 13.87 -2.21 -8.68
N GLN A 103 14.10 -0.96 -8.26
CA GLN A 103 14.57 -0.65 -6.90
C GLN A 103 13.56 -1.06 -5.82
N LEU A 104 12.27 -0.83 -6.05
CA LEU A 104 11.19 -1.25 -5.15
C LEU A 104 11.10 -2.78 -5.07
N ILE A 105 11.06 -3.45 -6.21
CA ILE A 105 10.98 -4.92 -6.31
C ILE A 105 12.18 -5.56 -5.59
N GLU A 106 13.39 -5.05 -5.80
CA GLU A 106 14.58 -5.56 -5.13
C GLU A 106 14.49 -5.39 -3.60
N SER A 107 13.99 -4.24 -3.14
CA SER A 107 13.81 -3.94 -1.72
C SER A 107 12.76 -4.85 -1.06
N ILE A 108 11.62 -5.08 -1.72
CA ILE A 108 10.56 -5.96 -1.23
C ILE A 108 11.04 -7.42 -1.21
N HIS A 109 11.74 -7.85 -2.26
CA HIS A 109 12.29 -9.20 -2.35
C HIS A 109 13.30 -9.49 -1.23
N LYS A 110 14.17 -8.52 -0.90
CA LYS A 110 15.12 -8.62 0.23
C LYS A 110 14.44 -8.85 1.58
N MET A 111 13.19 -8.42 1.74
CA MET A 111 12.39 -8.66 2.96
C MET A 111 11.65 -10.01 2.95
N GLY A 112 11.77 -10.78 1.86
CA GLY A 112 11.11 -12.07 1.71
C GLY A 112 9.58 -11.96 1.68
N LEU A 113 9.06 -10.88 1.09
CA LEU A 113 7.64 -10.67 0.81
C LEU A 113 7.37 -10.98 -0.67
N LYS A 114 6.19 -11.56 -0.97
CA LYS A 114 5.74 -11.74 -2.36
C LYS A 114 5.26 -10.40 -2.94
N ILE A 115 5.26 -10.30 -4.26
CA ILE A 115 4.77 -9.12 -4.98
C ILE A 115 3.60 -9.55 -5.85
N HIS A 116 2.48 -8.84 -5.71
CA HIS A 116 1.45 -8.75 -6.73
C HIS A 116 1.59 -7.42 -7.44
N VAL A 117 1.38 -7.42 -8.74
CA VAL A 117 1.49 -6.21 -9.56
C VAL A 117 0.11 -5.87 -10.09
N SER A 118 -0.29 -4.62 -9.94
CA SER A 118 -1.43 -4.04 -10.63
C SER A 118 -0.90 -3.09 -11.70
N PHE A 119 -1.18 -3.37 -12.97
CA PHE A 119 -0.83 -2.49 -14.08
C PHE A 119 -1.94 -1.47 -14.30
N HIS A 120 -1.57 -0.19 -14.27
CA HIS A 120 -2.47 0.94 -14.45
C HIS A 120 -2.16 1.62 -15.78
N PHE A 121 -3.07 1.48 -16.73
CA PHE A 121 -3.03 2.13 -18.05
C PHE A 121 -3.86 3.42 -18.06
N ASN A 122 -4.02 4.03 -16.90
CA ASN A 122 -4.81 5.24 -16.67
C ASN A 122 -4.00 6.28 -15.86
N ALA A 123 -4.38 7.54 -15.99
CA ALA A 123 -3.97 8.61 -15.10
C ALA A 123 -4.66 8.48 -13.73
N CYS A 124 -4.09 9.11 -12.72
CA CYS A 124 -4.60 9.18 -11.36
C CYS A 124 -4.21 10.51 -10.72
N GLU A 125 -5.22 11.34 -10.42
CA GLU A 125 -5.02 12.64 -9.79
C GLU A 125 -4.45 12.50 -8.38
N GLU A 126 -4.94 11.54 -7.59
CA GLU A 126 -4.49 11.32 -6.21
C GLU A 126 -3.01 10.93 -6.11
N ALA A 127 -2.49 10.23 -7.12
CA ALA A 127 -1.09 9.86 -7.23
C ALA A 127 -0.24 10.87 -7.99
N ASN A 128 -0.85 11.94 -8.53
CA ASN A 128 -0.23 12.89 -9.46
C ASN A 128 0.49 12.17 -10.61
N ILE A 129 -0.22 11.25 -11.26
CA ILE A 129 0.26 10.47 -12.41
C ILE A 129 -0.62 10.80 -13.63
N SER A 130 -0.01 11.26 -14.70
CA SER A 130 -0.67 11.47 -16.00
C SER A 130 -0.51 10.25 -16.92
N LEU A 131 -1.27 10.21 -18.02
CA LEU A 131 -0.97 9.33 -19.14
C LEU A 131 0.37 9.75 -19.78
N PRO A 132 1.08 8.86 -20.49
CA PRO A 132 2.28 9.24 -21.21
C PRO A 132 2.12 10.50 -22.06
N GLU A 133 3.18 11.31 -22.13
CA GLU A 133 3.12 12.60 -22.83
C GLU A 133 2.77 12.41 -24.32
N PHE A 134 3.34 11.38 -24.96
CA PHE A 134 3.03 11.09 -26.36
C PHE A 134 1.55 10.75 -26.60
N VAL A 135 0.88 10.10 -25.65
CA VAL A 135 -0.56 9.80 -25.73
C VAL A 135 -1.38 11.08 -25.66
N THR A 136 -0.99 11.97 -24.74
CA THR A 136 -1.62 13.28 -24.61
C THR A 136 -1.51 14.09 -25.91
N ARG A 137 -0.31 14.12 -26.52
CA ARG A 137 -0.08 14.78 -27.83
C ARG A 137 -0.94 14.18 -28.95
N ILE A 138 -1.10 12.84 -28.99
CA ILE A 138 -1.99 12.19 -29.96
C ILE A 138 -3.44 12.64 -29.71
N GLY A 139 -3.90 12.65 -28.46
CA GLY A 139 -5.26 13.03 -28.07
C GLY A 139 -5.64 14.49 -28.40
N GLU A 140 -4.66 15.39 -28.49
CA GLU A 140 -4.88 16.75 -28.99
C GLU A 140 -5.22 16.78 -30.48
N SER A 141 -4.58 15.90 -31.28
CA SER A 141 -4.79 15.79 -32.73
C SER A 141 -5.94 14.86 -33.12
N ASN A 142 -6.20 13.85 -32.30
CA ASN A 142 -7.23 12.84 -32.49
C ASN A 142 -8.00 12.61 -31.18
N PRO A 143 -9.02 13.43 -30.90
CA PRO A 143 -9.81 13.34 -29.67
C PRO A 143 -10.55 12.00 -29.47
N ASP A 144 -10.79 11.26 -30.55
CA ASP A 144 -11.58 10.01 -30.53
C ASP A 144 -10.86 8.84 -29.83
N ILE A 145 -9.60 9.04 -29.42
CA ILE A 145 -8.87 8.07 -28.59
C ILE A 145 -9.41 7.99 -27.16
N PHE A 146 -10.13 9.00 -26.70
CA PHE A 146 -10.66 9.07 -25.33
C PHE A 146 -12.12 8.66 -25.25
N PHE A 147 -12.54 8.18 -24.09
CA PHE A 147 -13.97 7.96 -23.85
C PHE A 147 -14.72 9.29 -23.96
N THR A 148 -15.84 9.26 -24.67
CA THR A 148 -16.70 10.43 -24.86
C THR A 148 -18.11 10.10 -24.39
N ASP A 149 -18.66 10.93 -23.51
CA ASP A 149 -20.02 10.77 -23.02
C ASP A 149 -21.07 11.26 -24.04
N ARG A 150 -22.36 11.13 -23.70
CA ARG A 150 -23.46 11.57 -24.58
C ARG A 150 -23.48 13.10 -24.81
N ALA A 151 -22.91 13.88 -23.90
CA ALA A 151 -22.83 15.33 -24.01
C ALA A 151 -21.60 15.78 -24.83
N GLY A 152 -20.73 14.85 -25.24
CA GLY A 152 -19.49 15.14 -25.95
C GLY A 152 -18.32 15.48 -25.03
N LEU A 153 -18.44 15.24 -23.71
CA LEU A 153 -17.34 15.43 -22.77
C LEU A 153 -16.37 14.25 -22.83
N GLN A 154 -15.08 14.56 -22.88
CA GLN A 154 -14.01 13.58 -22.96
C GLN A 154 -13.46 13.24 -21.58
N TYR A 155 -13.29 11.95 -21.32
CA TYR A 155 -12.56 11.43 -20.19
C TYR A 155 -11.13 11.10 -20.62
N LYS A 156 -10.19 11.97 -20.22
CA LYS A 156 -8.80 11.97 -20.73
C LYS A 156 -7.83 11.14 -19.90
N ASP A 157 -8.30 10.49 -18.84
CA ASP A 157 -7.44 9.72 -17.95
C ASP A 157 -7.17 8.31 -18.47
N CYS A 158 -7.90 7.82 -19.47
CA CYS A 158 -7.60 6.53 -20.10
C CYS A 158 -8.07 6.49 -21.55
N LEU A 159 -7.52 5.53 -22.31
CA LEU A 159 -7.91 5.29 -23.68
C LEU A 159 -9.27 4.59 -23.76
N SER A 160 -10.05 4.96 -24.76
CA SER A 160 -11.28 4.26 -25.13
C SER A 160 -10.97 2.86 -25.64
N LEU A 161 -11.80 1.88 -25.28
CA LEU A 161 -11.71 0.52 -25.83
C LEU A 161 -11.88 0.47 -27.36
N SER A 162 -12.41 1.54 -27.97
CA SER A 162 -12.56 1.62 -29.43
C SER A 162 -11.24 1.71 -30.18
N VAL A 163 -10.12 2.00 -29.50
CA VAL A 163 -8.79 2.11 -30.13
C VAL A 163 -7.87 0.93 -29.82
N ASP A 164 -8.40 -0.17 -29.26
CA ASP A 164 -7.60 -1.34 -28.89
C ASP A 164 -6.91 -2.03 -30.10
N ASP A 165 -7.52 -1.98 -31.29
CA ASP A 165 -7.05 -2.66 -32.51
C ASP A 165 -6.64 -1.70 -33.65
N LEU A 166 -6.40 -0.42 -33.35
CA LEU A 166 -6.11 0.62 -34.36
C LEU A 166 -4.68 0.57 -34.92
#